data_AF-I4YJ81-F1
#
_entry.id   AF-I4YJ81-F1
#
_cell.length_a   1.000
_cell.length_b   1.000
_cell.length_c   1.000
_cell.angle_alpha   90.00
_cell.angle_beta   90.00
_cell.angle_gamma   90.00
#
_symmetry.space_group_name_H-M   'P 1'
#
loop_
_entity.id
_entity.type
_entity.pdbx_description
1 polymer ?
#
loop_
_entity_poly.entity_id
_entity_poly.type
_entity_poly.pdbx_seq_one_letter_code
_entity_poly.pdbx_strand_id
1 'polypeptide(L)'
;MNKLKFKKTKSEIEEDEINNLKKTYKKRIFVSPPRYAEFDEPITPPRKACKRDEDEEFISKLADIADEDAEFEAYIPHRWQHQYFDSYSDNDLDDEESYAERIRAGMWQRYHPKEAEQDRESRRSRQSSAGKHKKAKQAAKEQIQSELKESAIKQSKKEAEDIENYRISFRRFWLDTPDEITIKNIKYPSIDKDISSESITKFLQLDIISSSEQRKLIRDLMRIFHPDKFVGKYKDKIPSAEFDRIHQNVEFIARILTHLL
;
A
#
# COMPACT_ATOMS: atom_id res chain seq x y z
N MET A 1 -15.74 -14.04 -44.53
CA MET A 1 -14.90 -14.95 -43.72
C MET A 1 -15.45 -14.98 -42.30
N ASN A 2 -16.17 -16.04 -41.94
CA ASN A 2 -16.75 -16.17 -40.61
C ASN A 2 -15.67 -16.62 -39.62
N LYS A 3 -15.30 -15.75 -38.68
CA LYS A 3 -14.36 -16.10 -37.61
C LYS A 3 -15.01 -17.12 -36.69
N LEU A 4 -14.44 -18.32 -36.60
CA LEU A 4 -14.86 -19.32 -35.63
C LEU A 4 -14.71 -18.76 -34.21
N LYS A 5 -15.84 -18.67 -33.49
CA LYS A 5 -15.86 -18.29 -32.08
C LYS A 5 -15.60 -19.56 -31.26
N PHE A 6 -14.45 -19.62 -30.61
CA PHE A 6 -14.18 -20.68 -29.64
C PHE A 6 -15.01 -20.46 -28.37
N LYS A 7 -15.45 -21.57 -27.76
CA LYS A 7 -16.14 -21.54 -26.47
C LYS A 7 -15.15 -21.08 -25.41
N LYS A 8 -15.55 -20.11 -24.58
CA LYS A 8 -14.75 -19.61 -23.47
C LYS A 8 -14.41 -20.75 -22.51
N THR A 9 -13.21 -20.72 -21.96
CA THR A 9 -12.76 -21.66 -20.94
C THR A 9 -13.41 -21.32 -19.60
N LYS A 10 -13.50 -22.30 -18.69
CA LYS A 10 -14.14 -22.12 -17.37
C LYS A 10 -13.47 -20.99 -16.55
N SER A 11 -12.16 -20.82 -16.68
CA SER A 11 -11.41 -19.73 -16.05
C SER A 11 -11.75 -18.35 -16.60
N GLU A 12 -11.98 -18.22 -17.91
CA GLU A 12 -12.38 -16.94 -18.53
C GLU A 12 -13.80 -16.53 -18.13
N ILE A 13 -14.69 -17.50 -17.88
CA ILE A 13 -16.05 -17.24 -17.39
C ILE A 13 -16.01 -16.75 -15.92
N GLU A 14 -15.19 -17.38 -15.09
CA GLU A 14 -15.03 -16.98 -13.68
C GLU A 14 -14.39 -15.58 -13.53
N GLU A 15 -13.42 -15.22 -14.37
CA GLU A 15 -12.84 -13.86 -14.37
C GLU A 15 -13.84 -12.78 -14.81
N ASP A 16 -14.67 -13.07 -15.82
CA ASP A 16 -15.72 -12.17 -16.30
C ASP A 16 -16.82 -11.94 -15.24
N GLU A 17 -17.17 -12.98 -14.46
CA GLU A 17 -18.13 -12.86 -13.36
C GLU A 17 -17.59 -11.99 -12.22
N ILE A 18 -16.34 -12.18 -11.83
CA ILE A 18 -15.69 -11.37 -10.78
C ILE A 18 -15.60 -9.89 -11.19
N ASN A 19 -15.30 -9.61 -12.46
CA ASN A 19 -15.23 -8.25 -12.98
C ASN A 19 -16.60 -7.57 -13.08
N ASN A 20 -17.67 -8.32 -13.37
CA ASN A 20 -19.03 -7.79 -13.37
C ASN A 20 -19.56 -7.52 -11.94
N LEU A 21 -19.21 -8.37 -10.97
CA LEU A 21 -19.50 -8.13 -9.55
C LEU A 21 -18.81 -6.85 -9.05
N LYS A 22 -17.54 -6.60 -9.41
CA LYS A 22 -16.84 -5.36 -9.02
C LYS A 22 -17.48 -4.08 -9.56
N LYS A 23 -18.19 -4.14 -10.70
CA LYS A 23 -18.87 -2.98 -11.30
C LYS A 23 -20.18 -2.62 -10.59
N THR A 24 -20.88 -3.57 -9.97
CA THR A 24 -22.18 -3.32 -9.34
C THR A 24 -22.08 -2.79 -7.90
N TYR A 25 -20.95 -2.98 -7.20
CA TYR A 25 -20.76 -2.49 -5.82
C TYR A 25 -20.38 -1.01 -5.68
N LYS A 26 -20.18 -0.26 -6.78
CA LYS A 26 -19.81 1.17 -6.72
C LYS A 26 -20.98 2.17 -6.78
N LYS A 27 -22.24 1.72 -6.70
CA LYS A 27 -23.40 2.63 -6.63
C LYS A 27 -24.35 2.24 -5.50
N ARG A 28 -24.06 2.70 -4.28
CA ARG A 28 -25.07 2.93 -3.24
C ARG A 28 -24.85 4.33 -2.69
N ILE A 29 -25.60 5.28 -3.23
CA ILE A 29 -25.72 6.63 -2.68
C ILE A 29 -26.51 6.48 -1.38
N PHE A 30 -25.90 6.83 -0.25
CA PHE A 30 -26.60 7.01 1.01
C PHE A 30 -27.48 8.26 0.88
N VAL A 31 -28.78 8.09 0.70
CA VAL A 31 -29.75 9.18 0.82
C VAL A 31 -30.20 9.22 2.28
N SER A 32 -29.80 10.25 3.02
CA SER A 32 -30.33 10.53 4.35
C SER A 32 -31.78 11.03 4.24
N PRO A 33 -32.68 10.66 5.17
CA PRO A 33 -34.06 11.12 5.15
C PRO A 33 -34.17 12.62 5.53
N PRO A 34 -35.16 13.35 5.01
CA PRO A 34 -35.33 14.78 5.31
C PRO A 34 -35.76 14.97 6.77
N ARG A 35 -35.07 15.86 7.49
CA ARG A 35 -35.49 16.33 8.81
C ARG A 35 -36.57 17.39 8.63
N TYR A 36 -37.72 17.19 9.27
CA TYR A 36 -38.73 18.23 9.46
C TYR A 36 -38.16 19.31 10.39
N ALA A 37 -38.26 20.56 9.98
CA ALA A 37 -37.87 21.71 10.78
C ALA A 37 -38.94 21.94 11.86
N GLU A 38 -38.60 21.65 13.12
CA GLU A 38 -39.31 22.19 14.27
C GLU A 38 -38.87 23.64 14.46
N PHE A 39 -39.84 24.55 14.41
CA PHE A 39 -39.69 25.97 14.70
C PHE A 39 -39.29 26.18 16.17
N ASP A 40 -38.18 26.89 16.39
CA ASP A 40 -38.08 28.03 17.33
C ASP A 40 -36.62 28.53 17.36
N GLU A 41 -36.27 29.44 16.45
CA GLU A 41 -35.10 30.30 16.59
C GLU A 41 -35.54 31.77 16.49
N PRO A 42 -35.11 32.64 17.41
CA PRO A 42 -35.50 34.05 17.41
C PRO A 42 -34.91 34.78 16.20
N ILE A 43 -35.74 35.59 15.55
CA ILE A 43 -35.37 36.47 14.43
C ILE A 43 -34.21 37.36 14.88
N THR A 44 -33.01 37.03 14.43
CA THR A 44 -31.82 37.88 14.56
C THR A 44 -31.83 38.90 13.42
N PRO A 45 -31.50 40.18 13.67
CA PRO A 45 -31.48 41.18 12.60
C PRO A 45 -30.38 40.82 11.58
N PRO A 46 -30.55 41.21 10.30
CA PRO A 46 -29.67 40.78 9.23
C PRO A 46 -28.24 41.24 9.53
N ARG A 47 -27.36 40.28 9.76
CA ARG A 47 -25.92 40.54 9.82
C ARG A 47 -25.51 41.03 8.45
N LYS A 48 -24.75 42.13 8.43
CA LYS A 48 -24.13 42.73 7.24
C LYS A 48 -23.64 41.64 6.30
N ALA A 49 -24.07 41.71 5.03
CA ALA A 49 -23.68 40.79 3.97
C ALA A 49 -22.20 40.47 4.07
N CYS A 50 -21.91 39.21 4.38
CA CYS A 50 -20.59 38.64 4.19
C CYS A 50 -20.39 38.62 2.67
N LYS A 51 -19.41 39.35 2.16
CA LYS A 51 -19.00 39.40 0.73
C LYS A 51 -18.57 38.04 0.13
N ARG A 52 -18.93 36.92 0.76
CA ARG A 52 -18.48 35.59 0.37
C ARG A 52 -19.46 34.91 -0.59
N ASP A 53 -20.74 35.28 -0.54
CA ASP A 53 -21.78 34.62 -1.33
C ASP A 53 -21.90 35.21 -2.75
N GLU A 54 -21.55 36.49 -2.94
CA GLU A 54 -21.57 37.14 -4.26
C GLU A 54 -20.55 36.52 -5.22
N ASP A 55 -19.37 36.16 -4.74
CA ASP A 55 -18.33 35.53 -5.55
C ASP A 55 -18.71 34.09 -5.91
N GLU A 56 -19.31 33.34 -4.99
CA GLU A 56 -19.75 31.96 -5.24
C GLU A 56 -20.96 31.92 -6.18
N GLU A 57 -21.93 32.83 -6.04
CA GLU A 57 -23.06 32.95 -6.97
C GLU A 57 -22.63 33.46 -8.35
N PHE A 58 -21.64 34.36 -8.42
CA PHE A 58 -21.04 34.82 -9.67
C PHE A 58 -20.27 33.70 -10.38
N ILE A 59 -19.50 32.90 -9.63
CA ILE A 59 -18.78 31.73 -10.17
C ILE A 59 -19.79 30.66 -10.63
N SER A 60 -20.87 30.43 -9.89
CA SER A 60 -21.91 29.47 -10.28
C SER A 60 -22.65 29.94 -11.53
N LYS A 61 -22.96 31.24 -11.66
CA LYS A 61 -23.53 31.80 -12.90
C LYS A 61 -22.57 31.73 -14.09
N LEU A 62 -21.27 31.91 -13.87
CA LEU A 62 -20.26 31.74 -14.92
C LEU A 62 -20.14 30.28 -15.37
N ALA A 63 -20.26 29.32 -14.45
CA ALA A 63 -20.26 27.90 -14.78
C ALA A 63 -21.51 27.50 -15.59
N ASP A 64 -22.68 28.03 -15.26
CA ASP A 64 -23.91 27.77 -16.02
C ASP A 64 -23.86 28.37 -17.44
N ILE A 65 -23.16 29.50 -17.64
CA ILE A 65 -22.93 30.09 -18.99
C ILE A 65 -21.88 29.30 -19.78
N ALA A 66 -20.86 28.75 -19.11
CA ALA A 66 -19.83 27.94 -19.78
C ALA A 66 -20.37 26.61 -20.32
N ASP A 67 -21.47 26.08 -19.75
CA ASP A 67 -22.15 24.90 -20.27
C ASP A 67 -23.09 25.21 -21.47
N GLU A 68 -23.50 26.48 -21.69
CA GLU A 68 -24.27 26.90 -22.87
C GLU A 68 -23.42 26.99 -24.15
N ASP A 69 -22.10 27.16 -24.04
CA ASP A 69 -21.18 27.23 -25.19
C ASP A 69 -21.01 25.88 -25.92
N ALA A 70 -21.27 24.76 -25.24
CA ALA A 70 -21.21 23.43 -25.85
C ALA A 70 -22.28 23.22 -26.95
N GLU A 71 -23.42 23.92 -26.85
CA GLU A 71 -24.50 23.84 -27.85
C GLU A 71 -24.23 24.78 -29.05
N PHE A 72 -23.51 25.89 -28.83
CA PHE A 72 -23.02 26.76 -29.91
C PHE A 72 -21.86 26.12 -30.68
N GLU A 73 -20.93 25.43 -29.99
CA GLU A 73 -19.82 24.70 -30.59
C GLU A 73 -20.28 23.61 -31.56
N ALA A 74 -21.44 22.98 -31.31
CA ALA A 74 -22.04 21.99 -32.20
C ALA A 74 -22.53 22.59 -33.54
N TYR A 75 -22.76 23.90 -33.61
CA TYR A 75 -23.19 24.60 -34.82
C TYR A 75 -22.02 25.12 -35.68
N ILE A 76 -20.78 25.05 -35.16
CA ILE A 76 -19.59 25.47 -35.88
C ILE A 76 -19.17 24.35 -36.85
N PRO A 77 -19.11 24.60 -38.17
CA PRO A 77 -18.62 23.60 -39.12
C PRO A 77 -17.22 23.11 -38.73
N HIS A 78 -16.98 21.79 -38.71
CA HIS A 78 -15.70 21.17 -38.31
C HIS A 78 -14.44 21.82 -38.90
N ARG A 79 -14.51 22.35 -40.13
CA ARG A 79 -13.41 23.08 -40.77
C ARG A 79 -12.97 24.35 -40.05
N TRP A 80 -13.79 24.90 -39.15
CA TRP A 80 -13.55 26.14 -38.40
C TRP A 80 -13.28 25.89 -36.91
N GLN A 81 -13.57 24.70 -36.39
CA GLN A 81 -13.29 24.35 -34.99
C GLN A 81 -11.78 24.21 -34.71
N HIS A 82 -10.99 23.75 -35.69
CA HIS A 82 -9.56 23.48 -35.52
C HIS A 82 -8.65 24.71 -35.59
N GLN A 83 -9.16 25.90 -35.89
CA GLN A 83 -8.30 27.07 -36.13
C GLN A 83 -8.21 28.04 -34.96
N TYR A 84 -9.14 27.97 -34.00
CA TYR A 84 -9.20 28.88 -32.86
C TYR A 84 -8.97 28.21 -31.50
N PHE A 85 -9.23 26.90 -31.36
CA PHE A 85 -9.11 26.22 -30.07
C PHE A 85 -7.73 25.57 -29.82
N ASP A 86 -6.98 25.25 -30.88
CA ASP A 86 -5.63 24.68 -30.75
C ASP A 86 -4.52 25.74 -30.54
N SER A 87 -4.84 27.04 -30.64
CA SER A 87 -3.84 28.11 -30.49
C SER A 87 -3.64 28.59 -29.05
N TYR A 88 -4.44 28.11 -28.11
CA TYR A 88 -4.34 28.45 -26.67
C TYR A 88 -3.97 27.25 -25.81
N SER A 89 -3.22 26.29 -26.36
CA SER A 89 -2.43 25.37 -25.53
C SER A 89 -1.35 26.19 -24.82
N ASP A 90 -1.70 26.59 -23.60
CA ASP A 90 -0.99 27.40 -22.61
C ASP A 90 0.35 26.80 -22.14
N ASN A 91 1.31 26.61 -23.05
CA ASN A 91 2.70 26.24 -22.73
C ASN A 91 3.77 26.77 -23.70
N ASP A 92 3.42 27.55 -24.73
CA ASP A 92 4.37 28.07 -25.73
C ASP A 92 4.48 29.61 -25.71
N LEU A 93 4.27 30.26 -24.56
CA LEU A 93 4.74 31.65 -24.38
C LEU A 93 6.24 31.61 -24.05
N ASP A 94 7.07 31.38 -25.07
CA ASP A 94 8.48 31.77 -24.99
C ASP A 94 8.51 33.27 -24.65
N ASP A 95 9.14 33.64 -23.52
CA ASP A 95 9.40 35.04 -23.16
C ASP A 95 9.85 35.83 -24.41
N GLU A 96 9.44 37.09 -24.53
CA GLU A 96 9.73 37.91 -25.72
C GLU A 96 11.26 38.00 -26.01
N GLU A 97 12.09 37.85 -24.97
CA GLU A 97 13.54 37.68 -25.07
C GLU A 97 13.96 36.34 -25.71
N SER A 98 13.35 35.23 -25.33
CA SER A 98 13.59 33.90 -25.92
C SER A 98 13.19 33.86 -27.40
N TYR A 99 12.11 34.54 -27.77
CA TYR A 99 11.73 34.73 -29.16
C TYR A 99 12.78 35.56 -29.93
N ALA A 100 13.20 36.71 -29.38
CA ALA A 100 14.21 37.56 -29.98
C ALA A 100 15.57 36.84 -30.14
N GLU A 101 16.00 36.09 -29.13
CA GLU A 101 17.22 35.28 -29.18
C GLU A 101 17.16 34.18 -30.24
N ARG A 102 16.01 33.51 -30.40
CA ARG A 102 15.81 32.52 -31.46
C ARG A 102 15.92 33.13 -32.86
N ILE A 103 15.39 34.34 -33.07
CA ILE A 103 15.56 35.08 -34.34
C ILE A 103 17.02 35.49 -34.55
N ARG A 104 17.70 36.04 -33.53
CA ARG A 104 19.14 36.39 -33.59
C ARG A 104 20.00 35.16 -33.90
N ALA A 105 19.77 34.05 -33.22
CA ALA A 105 20.47 32.80 -33.43
C ALA A 105 20.19 32.22 -34.83
N GLY A 106 18.95 32.31 -35.32
CA GLY A 106 18.59 31.88 -36.67
C GLY A 106 19.31 32.69 -37.76
N MET A 107 19.38 34.01 -37.59
CA MET A 107 20.16 34.87 -38.48
C MET A 107 21.65 34.56 -38.39
N TRP A 108 22.21 34.40 -37.18
CA TRP A 108 23.61 34.06 -36.98
C TRP A 108 24.00 32.75 -37.67
N GLN A 109 23.17 31.70 -37.57
CA GLN A 109 23.39 30.42 -38.24
C GLN A 109 23.40 30.53 -39.77
N ARG A 110 22.62 31.46 -40.35
CA ARG A 110 22.63 31.73 -41.80
C ARG A 110 23.91 32.44 -42.22
N TYR A 111 24.44 33.34 -41.41
CA TYR A 111 25.68 34.08 -41.69
C TYR A 111 26.95 33.28 -41.37
N HIS A 112 26.90 32.32 -40.44
CA HIS A 112 28.05 31.51 -40.01
C HIS A 112 27.74 30.01 -40.12
N PRO A 113 27.50 29.47 -41.34
CA PRO A 113 27.04 28.10 -41.51
C PRO A 113 28.05 27.05 -41.00
N LYS A 114 29.36 27.28 -41.21
CA LYS A 114 30.43 26.38 -40.76
C LYS A 114 30.54 26.32 -39.23
N GLU A 115 30.38 27.45 -38.55
CA GLU A 115 30.46 27.51 -37.08
C GLU A 115 29.18 26.97 -36.43
N ALA A 116 28.02 27.22 -37.03
CA ALA A 116 26.75 26.64 -36.61
C ALA A 116 26.75 25.10 -36.70
N GLU A 117 27.37 24.53 -37.74
CA GLU A 117 27.51 23.08 -37.87
C GLU A 117 28.44 22.50 -36.79
N GLN A 118 29.55 23.18 -36.47
CA GLN A 118 30.44 22.79 -35.38
C GLN A 118 29.77 22.88 -33.99
N ASP A 119 28.94 23.91 -33.74
CA ASP A 119 28.19 24.03 -32.48
C ASP A 119 27.12 22.93 -32.37
N ARG A 120 26.41 22.62 -33.46
CA ARG A 120 25.45 21.51 -33.49
C ARG A 120 26.11 20.17 -33.20
N GLU A 121 27.27 19.90 -33.79
CA GLU A 121 28.02 18.66 -33.55
C GLU A 121 28.57 18.59 -32.11
N SER A 122 29.03 19.73 -31.57
CA SER A 122 29.45 19.87 -30.17
C SER A 122 28.29 19.67 -29.19
N ARG A 123 27.10 20.18 -29.49
CA ARG A 123 25.89 19.96 -28.68
C ARG A 123 25.44 18.51 -28.75
N ARG A 124 25.45 17.88 -29.92
CA ARG A 124 25.12 16.45 -30.10
C ARG A 124 26.07 15.55 -29.31
N SER A 125 27.38 15.80 -29.38
CA SER A 125 28.37 15.04 -28.61
C SER A 125 28.17 15.21 -27.10
N ARG A 126 27.95 16.44 -26.60
CA ARG A 126 27.62 16.71 -25.18
C ARG A 126 26.33 16.02 -24.74
N GLN A 127 25.26 16.09 -25.55
CA GLN A 127 23.98 15.42 -25.26
C GLN A 127 24.13 13.89 -25.26
N SER A 128 24.90 13.33 -26.19
CA SER A 128 25.18 11.89 -26.23
C SER A 128 25.94 11.42 -24.99
N SER A 129 26.94 12.20 -24.54
CA SER A 129 27.72 11.90 -23.34
C SER A 129 26.88 12.05 -22.06
N ALA A 130 26.10 13.13 -21.95
CA ALA A 130 25.17 13.34 -20.85
C ALA A 130 24.08 12.24 -20.81
N GLY A 131 23.58 11.80 -21.97
CA GLY A 131 22.64 10.68 -22.09
C GLY A 131 23.25 9.36 -21.62
N LYS A 132 24.49 9.06 -22.03
CA LYS A 132 25.24 7.89 -21.55
C LYS A 132 25.46 7.93 -20.03
N HIS A 133 25.87 9.07 -19.48
CA HIS A 133 26.08 9.26 -18.06
C HIS A 133 24.76 9.13 -17.25
N LYS A 134 23.66 9.70 -17.76
CA LYS A 134 22.33 9.54 -17.13
C LYS A 134 21.88 8.08 -17.13
N LYS A 135 22.04 7.37 -18.25
CA LYS A 135 21.74 5.93 -18.36
C LYS A 135 22.61 5.09 -17.41
N ALA A 136 23.90 5.38 -17.33
CA ALA A 136 24.82 4.71 -16.41
C ALA A 136 24.44 4.95 -14.94
N LYS A 137 24.09 6.18 -14.58
CA LYS A 137 23.63 6.54 -13.22
C LYS A 137 22.31 5.85 -12.87
N GLN A 138 21.38 5.76 -13.82
CA GLN A 138 20.11 5.07 -13.63
C GLN A 138 20.32 3.56 -13.46
N ALA A 139 21.12 2.93 -14.33
CA ALA A 139 21.46 1.52 -14.21
C ALA A 139 22.15 1.18 -12.87
N ALA A 140 23.07 2.04 -12.41
CA ALA A 140 23.71 1.88 -11.10
C ALA A 140 22.70 1.98 -9.94
N LYS A 141 21.75 2.92 -10.03
CA LYS A 141 20.69 3.05 -9.02
C LYS A 141 19.75 1.83 -9.02
N GLU A 142 19.40 1.32 -10.19
CA GLU A 142 18.56 0.12 -10.34
C GLU A 142 19.26 -1.11 -9.76
N GLN A 143 20.57 -1.28 -10.01
CA GLN A 143 21.38 -2.36 -9.42
C GLN A 143 21.38 -2.31 -7.89
N ILE A 144 21.65 -1.14 -7.31
CA ILE A 144 21.63 -0.95 -5.84
C ILE A 144 20.23 -1.28 -5.28
N GLN A 145 19.17 -0.85 -5.95
CA GLN A 145 17.80 -1.16 -5.51
C GLN A 145 17.47 -2.65 -5.61
N SER A 146 17.92 -3.35 -6.66
CA SER A 146 17.74 -4.79 -6.77
C SER A 146 18.52 -5.54 -5.68
N GLU A 147 19.76 -5.14 -5.40
CA GLU A 147 20.58 -5.75 -4.35
C GLU A 147 19.96 -5.57 -2.96
N LEU A 148 19.46 -4.36 -2.66
CA LEU A 148 18.75 -4.10 -1.41
C LEU A 148 17.49 -4.96 -1.29
N LYS A 149 16.68 -5.06 -2.34
CA LYS A 149 15.49 -5.93 -2.34
C LYS A 149 15.85 -7.40 -2.14
N GLU A 150 16.87 -7.89 -2.83
CA GLU A 150 17.33 -9.27 -2.68
C GLU A 150 17.86 -9.55 -1.27
N SER A 151 18.61 -8.61 -0.69
CA SER A 151 19.10 -8.74 0.68
C SER A 151 17.97 -8.79 1.70
N ALA A 152 16.94 -7.93 1.53
CA ALA A 152 15.75 -7.93 2.39
C ALA A 152 14.97 -9.24 2.29
N ILE A 153 14.78 -9.77 1.08
CA ILE A 153 14.13 -11.08 0.86
C ILE A 153 14.96 -12.21 1.48
N LYS A 154 16.29 -12.17 1.38
CA LYS A 154 17.18 -13.16 2.00
C LYS A 154 17.10 -13.09 3.52
N GLN A 155 17.07 -11.90 4.10
CA GLN A 155 16.92 -11.70 5.55
C GLN A 155 15.57 -12.21 6.04
N SER A 156 14.47 -11.82 5.39
CA SER A 156 13.13 -12.28 5.78
C SER A 156 12.98 -13.81 5.69
N LYS A 157 13.63 -14.44 4.70
CA LYS A 157 13.66 -15.91 4.59
C LYS A 157 14.42 -16.55 5.74
N LYS A 158 15.60 -16.02 6.10
CA LYS A 158 16.37 -16.51 7.25
C LYS A 158 15.60 -16.39 8.55
N GLU A 159 14.96 -15.24 8.78
CA GLU A 159 14.12 -15.02 9.96
C GLU A 159 12.96 -16.02 10.03
N ALA A 160 12.31 -16.30 8.91
CA ALA A 160 11.25 -17.30 8.84
C ALA A 160 11.78 -18.72 9.11
N GLU A 161 12.95 -19.07 8.57
CA GLU A 161 13.63 -20.34 8.83
C GLU A 161 14.01 -20.48 10.31
N ASP A 162 14.54 -19.43 10.94
CA ASP A 162 14.91 -19.41 12.35
C ASP A 162 13.69 -19.61 13.26
N ILE A 163 12.56 -18.96 12.93
CA ILE A 163 11.29 -19.13 13.66
C ILE A 163 10.78 -20.58 13.53
N GLU A 164 10.83 -21.18 12.34
CA GLU A 164 10.38 -22.56 12.16
C GLU A 164 11.31 -23.56 12.84
N ASN A 165 12.62 -23.35 12.75
CA ASN A 165 13.61 -24.12 13.50
C ASN A 165 13.35 -24.05 15.00
N TYR A 166 13.00 -22.86 15.51
CA TYR A 166 12.62 -22.68 16.91
C TYR A 166 11.36 -23.50 17.25
N ARG A 167 10.31 -23.47 16.42
CA ARG A 167 9.10 -24.29 16.63
C ARG A 167 9.37 -25.79 16.60
N ILE A 168 10.25 -26.24 15.71
CA ILE A 168 10.67 -27.65 15.66
C ILE A 168 11.42 -28.01 16.96
N SER A 169 12.33 -27.15 17.41
CA SER A 169 13.06 -27.36 18.67
C SER A 169 12.13 -27.37 19.89
N PHE A 170 11.12 -26.49 19.93
CA PHE A 170 10.09 -26.45 20.95
C PHE A 170 9.29 -27.75 20.98
N ARG A 171 8.82 -28.22 19.82
CA ARG A 171 8.08 -29.49 19.71
C ARG A 171 8.93 -30.67 20.19
N ARG A 172 10.20 -30.72 19.79
CA ARG A 172 11.15 -31.75 20.22
C ARG A 172 11.39 -31.72 21.74
N PHE A 173 11.58 -30.54 22.31
CA PHE A 173 11.79 -30.35 23.75
C PHE A 173 10.65 -30.94 24.60
N TRP A 174 9.40 -30.76 24.17
CA TRP A 174 8.24 -31.27 24.92
C TRP A 174 7.89 -32.73 24.62
N LEU A 175 8.38 -33.28 23.51
CA LEU A 175 8.30 -34.71 23.20
C LEU A 175 9.34 -35.49 24.02
N ASP A 176 10.58 -35.01 24.06
CA ASP A 176 11.69 -35.63 24.76
C ASP A 176 12.20 -34.67 25.84
N THR A 177 11.45 -34.60 26.95
CA THR A 177 11.75 -33.64 28.02
C THR A 177 13.00 -34.05 28.79
N PRO A 178 13.97 -33.13 28.96
CA PRO A 178 15.18 -33.42 29.71
C PRO A 178 14.88 -33.81 31.17
N ASP A 179 15.86 -34.39 31.85
CA ASP A 179 15.73 -34.79 33.25
C ASP A 179 15.67 -33.59 34.19
N GLU A 180 16.35 -32.49 33.84
CA GLU A 180 16.32 -31.23 34.59
C GLU A 180 15.82 -30.06 33.72
N ILE A 181 14.82 -29.34 34.23
CA ILE A 181 14.18 -28.20 33.59
C ILE A 181 14.48 -26.93 34.41
N THR A 182 15.42 -26.14 33.92
CA THR A 182 15.82 -24.84 34.46
C THR A 182 15.13 -23.69 33.69
N ILE A 183 15.02 -22.50 34.30
CA ILE A 183 14.51 -21.26 33.69
C ILE A 183 15.25 -20.93 32.39
N LYS A 184 16.54 -21.27 32.28
CA LYS A 184 17.34 -21.02 31.08
C LYS A 184 17.05 -22.00 29.94
N ASN A 185 16.63 -23.21 30.28
CA ASN A 185 16.46 -24.31 29.32
C ASN A 185 15.02 -24.41 28.81
N ILE A 186 14.03 -24.09 29.66
CA ILE A 186 12.61 -24.20 29.33
C ILE A 186 12.26 -23.42 28.06
N LYS A 187 11.52 -24.08 27.16
CA LYS A 187 11.04 -23.50 25.91
C LYS A 187 9.57 -23.14 26.05
N TYR A 188 9.28 -21.84 26.06
CA TYR A 188 7.93 -21.31 26.06
C TYR A 188 7.38 -21.16 24.63
N PRO A 189 6.05 -21.17 24.43
CA PRO A 189 5.44 -20.99 23.11
C PRO A 189 5.45 -19.52 22.68
N SER A 190 6.63 -18.90 22.65
CA SER A 190 6.84 -17.48 22.38
C SER A 190 8.06 -17.32 21.48
N ILE A 191 7.95 -16.52 20.41
CA ILE A 191 9.10 -16.20 19.53
C ILE A 191 10.04 -15.27 20.28
N ASP A 192 9.45 -14.27 20.92
CA ASP A 192 10.16 -13.34 21.78
C ASP A 192 10.45 -14.01 23.12
N LYS A 193 11.56 -13.64 23.79
CA LYS A 193 11.84 -14.12 25.16
C LYS A 193 10.76 -13.70 26.15
N ASP A 194 10.00 -12.67 25.81
CA ASP A 194 8.92 -12.13 26.61
C ASP A 194 7.62 -12.85 26.31
N ILE A 195 6.94 -13.29 27.37
CA ILE A 195 5.64 -13.95 27.25
C ILE A 195 4.59 -12.85 27.07
N SER A 196 4.04 -12.75 25.86
CA SER A 196 2.97 -11.80 25.52
C SER A 196 1.90 -12.51 24.70
N SER A 197 0.65 -12.03 24.78
CA SER A 197 -0.45 -12.55 23.96
C SER A 197 -0.09 -12.51 22.47
N GLU A 198 0.43 -11.38 21.99
CA GLU A 198 0.83 -11.21 20.59
C GLU A 198 1.96 -12.15 20.16
N SER A 199 2.91 -12.42 21.06
CA SER A 199 4.01 -13.33 20.76
C SER A 199 3.52 -14.78 20.66
N ILE A 200 2.61 -15.19 21.55
CA ILE A 200 2.01 -16.54 21.51
C ILE A 200 1.14 -16.71 20.26
N THR A 201 0.34 -15.71 19.86
CA THR A 201 -0.45 -15.79 18.63
C THR A 201 0.42 -15.88 17.38
N LYS A 202 1.49 -15.07 17.30
CA LYS A 202 2.49 -15.13 16.22
C LYS A 202 3.24 -16.47 16.20
N PHE A 203 3.62 -16.97 17.38
CA PHE A 203 4.27 -18.28 17.52
C PHE A 203 3.39 -19.39 16.97
N LEU A 204 2.09 -19.36 17.28
CA LEU A 204 1.13 -20.36 16.83
C LEU A 204 0.61 -20.17 15.41
N GLN A 205 0.93 -19.05 14.74
CA GLN A 205 0.40 -18.68 13.42
C GLN A 205 -1.13 -18.69 13.37
N LEU A 206 -1.80 -18.25 14.45
CA LEU A 206 -3.25 -18.33 14.52
C LEU A 206 -3.91 -17.62 13.34
N ASP A 207 -3.38 -16.46 12.91
CA ASP A 207 -3.93 -15.67 11.80
C ASP A 207 -3.99 -16.39 10.45
N ILE A 208 -3.16 -17.43 10.25
CA ILE A 208 -3.02 -18.16 8.98
C ILE A 208 -3.89 -19.44 9.00
N ILE A 209 -4.12 -19.99 10.18
CA ILE A 209 -4.68 -21.32 10.39
C ILE A 209 -6.21 -21.24 10.53
N SER A 210 -6.92 -22.29 10.12
CA SER A 210 -8.38 -22.36 10.25
C SER A 210 -8.83 -22.36 11.72
N SER A 211 -10.01 -21.81 12.03
CA SER A 211 -10.51 -21.75 13.43
C SER A 211 -10.60 -23.12 14.12
N SER A 212 -10.87 -24.19 13.38
CA SER A 212 -10.89 -25.56 13.92
C SER A 212 -9.50 -26.03 14.36
N GLU A 213 -8.48 -25.77 13.54
CA GLU A 213 -7.09 -26.12 13.82
C GLU A 213 -6.49 -25.23 14.90
N GLN A 214 -6.82 -23.93 14.92
CA GLN A 214 -6.46 -23.01 16.00
C GLN A 214 -6.89 -23.57 17.35
N ARG A 215 -8.17 -23.95 17.50
CA ARG A 215 -8.69 -24.52 18.75
C ARG A 215 -8.01 -25.84 19.13
N LYS A 216 -7.60 -26.66 18.17
CA LYS A 216 -6.84 -27.89 18.43
C LYS A 216 -5.45 -27.57 18.98
N LEU A 217 -4.72 -26.67 18.33
CA LEU A 217 -3.38 -26.25 18.77
C LEU A 217 -3.41 -25.61 20.16
N ILE A 218 -4.37 -24.73 20.43
CA ILE A 218 -4.54 -24.11 21.74
C ILE A 218 -4.83 -25.18 22.80
N ARG A 219 -5.70 -26.16 22.51
CA ARG A 219 -5.97 -27.27 23.44
C ARG A 219 -4.75 -28.15 23.68
N ASP A 220 -3.96 -28.43 22.66
CA ASP A 220 -2.75 -29.24 22.79
C ASP A 220 -1.67 -28.52 23.59
N LEU A 221 -1.49 -27.21 23.40
CA LEU A 221 -0.64 -26.40 24.28
C LEU A 221 -1.17 -26.33 25.70
N MET A 222 -2.48 -26.15 25.88
CA MET A 222 -3.09 -26.13 27.21
C MET A 222 -2.86 -27.46 27.94
N ARG A 223 -2.83 -28.60 27.24
CA ARG A 223 -2.51 -29.89 27.88
C ARG A 223 -1.09 -29.94 28.45
N ILE A 224 -0.15 -29.23 27.82
CA ILE A 224 1.24 -29.14 28.28
C ILE A 224 1.36 -28.10 29.40
N PHE A 225 0.79 -26.91 29.20
CA PHE A 225 0.96 -25.73 30.06
C PHE A 225 -0.20 -25.49 31.03
N HIS A 226 -1.07 -26.47 31.28
CA HIS A 226 -2.06 -26.35 32.36
C HIS A 226 -1.32 -26.39 33.70
N PRO A 227 -1.50 -25.42 34.62
CA PRO A 227 -0.68 -25.29 35.82
C PRO A 227 -0.68 -26.58 36.65
N ASP A 228 -1.85 -27.16 36.92
CA ASP A 228 -1.97 -28.39 37.70
C ASP A 228 -1.27 -29.61 37.04
N LYS A 229 -1.47 -29.79 35.73
CA LYS A 229 -0.86 -30.92 34.99
C LYS A 229 0.64 -30.74 34.83
N PHE A 230 1.09 -29.50 34.67
CA PHE A 230 2.48 -29.15 34.54
C PHE A 230 3.23 -29.47 35.84
N VAL A 231 2.68 -29.06 36.98
CA VAL A 231 3.24 -29.39 38.31
C VAL A 231 3.26 -30.89 38.53
N GLY A 232 2.15 -31.59 38.29
CA GLY A 232 2.08 -33.04 38.49
C GLY A 232 3.08 -33.84 37.64
N LYS A 233 3.47 -33.34 36.46
CA LYS A 233 4.36 -34.04 35.53
C LYS A 233 5.83 -33.62 35.66
N TYR A 234 6.11 -32.36 35.97
CA TYR A 234 7.45 -31.78 35.85
C TYR A 234 8.03 -31.25 37.15
N LYS A 235 7.28 -31.25 38.26
CA LYS A 235 7.77 -30.73 39.55
C LYS A 235 9.09 -31.37 39.99
N ASP A 236 9.21 -32.69 39.86
CA ASP A 236 10.43 -33.43 40.28
C ASP A 236 11.63 -33.15 39.38
N LYS A 237 11.40 -32.62 38.17
CA LYS A 237 12.43 -32.25 37.21
C LYS A 237 12.88 -30.79 37.34
N ILE A 238 12.19 -29.99 38.14
CA ILE A 238 12.44 -28.55 38.27
C ILE A 238 13.12 -28.29 39.61
N PRO A 239 14.27 -27.58 39.64
CA PRO A 239 14.88 -27.17 40.90
C PRO A 239 13.93 -26.33 41.76
N SER A 240 13.82 -26.64 43.06
CA SER A 240 12.89 -25.96 43.97
C SER A 240 13.06 -24.43 44.01
N ALA A 241 14.28 -23.93 43.81
CA ALA A 241 14.58 -22.49 43.78
C ALA A 241 13.97 -21.77 42.56
N GLU A 242 13.69 -22.50 41.48
CA GLU A 242 13.21 -21.96 40.21
C GLU A 242 11.73 -22.26 39.96
N PHE A 243 11.18 -23.22 40.70
CA PHE A 243 9.83 -23.73 40.54
C PHE A 243 8.77 -22.63 40.54
N ASP A 244 8.78 -21.73 41.52
CA ASP A 244 7.75 -20.68 41.63
C ASP A 244 7.73 -19.75 40.41
N ARG A 245 8.90 -19.41 39.87
CA ARG A 245 9.02 -18.54 38.68
C ARG A 245 8.51 -19.25 37.44
N ILE A 246 8.88 -20.52 37.26
CA ILE A 246 8.39 -21.32 36.14
C ILE A 246 6.87 -21.50 36.25
N HIS A 247 6.36 -21.78 37.45
CA HIS A 247 4.94 -21.94 37.71
C HIS A 247 4.15 -20.68 37.38
N GLN A 248 4.60 -19.50 37.79
CA GLN A 248 3.98 -18.22 37.43
C GLN A 248 3.95 -18.00 35.92
N ASN A 249 5.02 -18.31 35.20
CA ASN A 249 5.06 -18.21 33.74
C ASN A 249 4.05 -19.17 33.09
N VAL A 250 3.95 -20.40 33.60
CA VAL A 250 2.98 -21.40 33.12
C VAL A 250 1.54 -20.94 33.38
N GLU A 251 1.24 -20.41 34.56
CA GLU A 251 -0.08 -19.82 34.85
C GLU A 251 -0.40 -18.67 33.89
N PHE A 252 0.56 -17.80 33.62
CA PHE A 252 0.37 -16.68 32.71
C PHE A 252 0.09 -17.15 31.27
N ILE A 253 0.85 -18.14 30.78
CA ILE A 253 0.61 -18.77 29.48
C ILE A 253 -0.78 -19.42 29.45
N ALA A 254 -1.16 -20.15 30.49
CA ALA A 254 -2.47 -20.80 30.56
C ALA A 254 -3.59 -19.76 30.47
N ARG A 255 -3.50 -18.64 31.19
CA ARG A 255 -4.48 -17.54 31.10
C ARG A 255 -4.57 -16.98 29.69
N ILE A 256 -3.44 -16.71 29.03
CA ILE A 256 -3.44 -16.24 27.64
C ILE A 256 -4.12 -17.25 26.73
N LEU A 257 -3.77 -18.53 26.83
CA LEU A 257 -4.36 -19.59 26.00
C LEU A 257 -5.87 -19.73 26.24
N THR A 258 -6.36 -19.50 27.46
CA THR A 258 -7.80 -19.48 27.76
C THR A 258 -8.50 -18.30 27.10
N HIS A 259 -7.87 -17.12 27.04
CA HIS A 259 -8.44 -15.96 26.35
C HIS A 259 -8.45 -16.11 24.82
N LEU A 260 -7.59 -16.95 24.27
CA LEU A 260 -7.50 -17.21 22.82
C LEU A 260 -8.45 -18.32 22.32
N LEU A 261 -9.07 -19.07 23.23
CA LEU A 261 -9.93 -20.23 22.93
C LEU A 261 -11.39 -19.81 22.66
#